data_AF-A0A929AMG8-F1
#
_entry.id   AF-A0A929AMG8-F1
#
_cell.length_a   1.000
_cell.length_b   1.000
_cell.length_c   1.000
_cell.angle_alpha   90.00
_cell.angle_beta   90.00
_cell.angle_gamma   90.00
#
_symmetry.space_group_name_H-M   'P 1'
#
loop_
_entity.id
_entity.type
_entity.pdbx_description
1 polymer ?
#
loop_
_entity_poly.entity_id
_entity_poly.type
_entity_poly.pdbx_seq_one_letter_code
_entity_poly.pdbx_strand_id
1 'polypeptide(L)'
;MHSQEATLENNSPWYESPNGTCTILQPTLVNMGEGKPLHLMFPVHWAKSLEVLPQAKQMANNLKAMLVLLLHGEASDSQIASLIVELAEAEVLPLWIGEQNRQKVDRIISMLFSQIQENA
;
A
#
# COMPACT_ATOMS: atom_id res chain seq x y z
N MET A 1 41.51 -7.62 7.51
CA MET A 1 40.17 -8.19 7.75
C MET A 1 39.21 -7.43 6.86
N HIS A 2 38.73 -8.07 5.79
CA HIS A 2 37.81 -7.44 4.84
C HIS A 2 36.43 -7.36 5.48
N SER A 3 35.96 -6.14 5.72
CA SER A 3 34.56 -5.82 6.00
C SER A 3 33.75 -6.10 4.73
N GLN A 4 33.14 -7.28 4.65
CA GLN A 4 32.00 -7.49 3.76
C GLN A 4 30.81 -6.74 4.37
N GLU A 5 30.73 -5.45 4.11
CA GLU A 5 29.45 -4.77 4.15
C GLU A 5 28.61 -5.40 3.05
N ALA A 6 27.71 -6.31 3.44
CA ALA A 6 26.63 -6.72 2.58
C ALA A 6 25.85 -5.44 2.25
N THR A 7 26.08 -4.90 1.05
CA THR A 7 25.19 -3.96 0.39
C THR A 7 23.87 -4.69 0.23
N LEU A 8 23.06 -4.71 1.29
CA LEU A 8 21.63 -4.92 1.20
C LEU A 8 21.13 -3.76 0.36
N GLU A 9 21.01 -4.01 -0.94
CA GLU A 9 20.29 -3.15 -1.87
C GLU A 9 18.92 -2.89 -1.24
N ASN A 10 18.78 -1.72 -0.62
CA ASN A 10 17.61 -1.30 0.14
C ASN A 10 16.49 -0.86 -0.81
N ASN A 11 16.21 -1.67 -1.83
CA ASN A 11 15.24 -1.36 -2.87
C ASN A 11 13.82 -1.73 -2.43
N SER A 12 13.68 -2.67 -1.49
CA SER A 12 12.37 -3.14 -1.01
C SER A 12 12.03 -2.53 0.36
N PRO A 13 10.82 -1.96 0.52
CA PRO A 13 10.34 -1.54 1.82
C PRO A 13 10.33 -2.72 2.82
N TRP A 14 10.55 -2.45 4.10
CA TRP A 14 10.63 -3.49 5.15
C TRP A 14 9.35 -4.35 5.31
N TYR A 15 8.20 -3.84 4.87
CA TYR A 15 6.91 -4.54 4.88
C TYR A 15 6.77 -5.54 3.71
N GLU A 16 7.75 -5.63 2.84
CA GLU A 16 7.79 -6.52 1.68
C GLU A 16 9.09 -7.34 1.67
N SER A 17 8.96 -8.64 1.45
CA SER A 17 10.11 -9.52 1.33
C SER A 17 10.67 -9.49 -0.10
N PRO A 18 11.90 -10.00 -0.34
CA PRO A 18 12.51 -9.97 -1.66
C PRO A 18 11.72 -10.68 -2.77
N ASN A 19 10.80 -11.59 -2.42
CA ASN A 19 9.94 -12.26 -3.40
C ASN A 19 8.61 -11.52 -3.67
N GLY A 20 8.45 -10.31 -3.12
CA GLY A 20 7.25 -9.50 -3.30
C GLY A 20 6.06 -9.91 -2.41
N THR A 21 6.29 -10.69 -1.34
CA THR A 21 5.24 -11.03 -0.36
C THR A 21 5.24 -10.08 0.84
N CYS A 22 4.07 -9.85 1.43
CA CYS A 22 3.91 -8.99 2.59
C CYS A 22 4.53 -9.66 3.83
N THR A 23 5.42 -8.95 4.54
CA THR A 23 6.05 -9.45 5.78
C THR A 23 5.18 -9.15 7.01
N ILE A 24 4.34 -8.12 6.94
CA ILE A 24 3.38 -7.79 7.99
C ILE A 24 2.13 -8.65 7.78
N LEU A 25 1.80 -9.48 8.78
CA LEU A 25 0.66 -10.40 8.72
C LEU A 25 -0.54 -9.96 9.57
N GLN A 26 -0.36 -8.93 10.39
CA GLN A 26 -1.39 -8.37 11.26
C GLN A 26 -1.27 -6.84 11.33
N PRO A 27 -2.34 -6.10 11.65
CA PRO A 27 -2.28 -4.65 11.81
C PRO A 27 -1.16 -4.24 12.76
N THR A 28 -0.24 -3.41 12.26
CA THR A 28 0.99 -3.05 12.97
C THR A 28 1.18 -1.54 12.96
N LEU A 29 1.38 -0.97 14.15
CA LEU A 29 1.61 0.46 14.32
C LEU A 29 3.10 0.77 14.16
N VAL A 30 3.41 1.76 13.32
CA VAL A 30 4.78 2.07 12.90
C VAL A 30 5.03 3.55 13.13
N ASN A 31 6.16 3.85 13.79
CA ASN A 31 6.64 5.21 13.94
C ASN A 31 7.45 5.60 12.69
N MET A 32 7.03 6.68 12.04
CA MET A 32 7.63 7.18 10.81
C MET A 32 8.75 8.20 11.04
N GLY A 33 9.16 8.40 12.29
CA GLY A 33 10.17 9.38 12.69
C GLY A 33 9.57 10.64 13.27
N GLU A 34 10.44 11.54 13.71
CA GLU A 34 10.05 12.77 14.39
C GLU A 34 9.17 13.67 13.51
N GLY A 35 8.07 14.18 14.07
CA GLY A 35 7.13 15.07 13.37
C GLY A 35 6.22 14.41 12.33
N LYS A 36 6.25 13.08 12.18
CA LYS A 36 5.35 12.33 11.29
C LYS A 36 4.24 11.62 12.07
N PRO A 37 3.03 11.48 11.49
CA PRO A 37 1.97 10.70 12.14
C PRO A 37 2.39 9.24 12.25
N LEU A 38 1.83 8.53 13.25
CA LEU A 38 1.94 7.08 13.32
C LEU A 38 1.23 6.47 12.12
N HIS A 39 1.77 5.40 11.56
CA HIS A 39 1.14 4.66 10.47
C HIS A 39 0.63 3.32 11.00
N LEU A 40 -0.65 3.04 10.81
CA LEU A 40 -1.21 1.71 10.99
C LEU A 40 -1.08 0.96 9.67
N MET A 41 -0.07 0.10 9.58
CA MET A 41 0.11 -0.81 8.44
C MET A 41 -0.88 -1.96 8.59
N PHE A 42 -1.85 -2.03 7.69
CA PHE A 42 -2.96 -2.99 7.75
C PHE A 42 -2.89 -3.94 6.53
N PRO A 43 -2.38 -5.17 6.70
CA PRO A 43 -2.31 -6.13 5.61
C PRO A 43 -3.69 -6.65 5.25
N VAL A 44 -4.02 -6.64 3.96
CA VAL A 44 -5.29 -7.15 3.47
C VAL A 44 -5.17 -7.65 2.03
N HIS A 45 -5.87 -8.74 1.73
CA HIS A 45 -6.03 -9.19 0.34
C HIS A 45 -6.88 -8.18 -0.43
N TRP A 46 -6.46 -7.78 -1.64
CA TRP A 46 -7.13 -6.72 -2.41
C TRP A 46 -8.66 -6.93 -2.52
N ALA A 47 -9.10 -8.17 -2.75
CA ALA A 47 -10.53 -8.52 -2.91
C ALA A 47 -11.39 -8.30 -1.65
N LYS A 48 -10.76 -8.11 -0.49
CA LYS A 48 -11.40 -7.90 0.81
C LYS A 48 -11.17 -6.49 1.37
N SER A 49 -10.39 -5.67 0.69
CA SER A 49 -9.97 -4.34 1.15
C SER A 49 -11.15 -3.43 1.53
N LEU A 50 -12.18 -3.38 0.69
CA LEU A 50 -13.37 -2.54 0.91
C LEU A 50 -14.24 -3.04 2.06
N GLU A 51 -14.35 -4.37 2.21
CA GLU A 51 -15.10 -5.01 3.30
C GLU A 51 -14.48 -4.66 4.66
N VAL A 52 -13.16 -4.70 4.77
CA VAL A 52 -12.45 -4.43 6.04
C VAL A 52 -12.23 -2.93 6.30
N LEU A 53 -12.41 -2.08 5.29
CA LEU A 53 -12.09 -0.66 5.33
C LEU A 53 -12.75 0.08 6.53
N PRO A 54 -14.04 -0.12 6.85
CA PRO A 54 -14.65 0.56 7.99
C PRO A 54 -13.96 0.22 9.32
N GLN A 55 -13.65 -1.06 9.53
CA GLN A 55 -12.98 -1.55 10.73
C GLN A 55 -11.54 -1.04 10.81
N ALA A 56 -10.80 -1.08 9.70
CA ALA A 56 -9.43 -0.60 9.63
C ALA A 56 -9.35 0.91 9.91
N LYS A 57 -10.28 1.71 9.38
CA LYS A 57 -10.40 3.14 9.68
C LYS A 57 -10.71 3.40 11.14
N GLN A 58 -11.66 2.67 11.72
CA GLN A 58 -11.98 2.81 13.14
C GLN A 58 -10.74 2.54 14.01
N MET A 59 -9.97 1.50 13.68
CA MET A 59 -8.73 1.17 14.38
C MET A 59 -7.68 2.29 14.26
N ALA A 60 -7.46 2.80 13.04
CA ALA A 60 -6.51 3.89 12.80
C ALA A 60 -6.89 5.16 13.57
N ASN A 61 -8.18 5.54 13.56
CA ASN A 61 -8.70 6.70 14.28
C ASN A 61 -8.52 6.58 15.79
N ASN A 62 -8.81 5.41 16.36
CA ASN A 62 -8.61 5.16 17.80
C ASN A 62 -7.13 5.29 18.20
N LEU A 63 -6.22 4.92 17.31
CA LEU A 63 -4.78 5.01 17.50
C LEU A 63 -4.19 6.38 17.11
N LYS A 64 -5.02 7.30 16.58
CA LYS A 64 -4.58 8.57 15.97
C LYS A 64 -3.48 8.36 14.94
N ALA A 65 -3.65 7.32 14.12
CA ALA A 65 -2.70 6.90 13.11
C ALA A 65 -3.27 7.10 11.71
N MET A 66 -2.40 7.31 10.73
CA MET A 66 -2.74 7.23 9.33
C MET A 66 -2.92 5.76 8.93
N LEU A 67 -4.02 5.44 8.25
CA LEU A 67 -4.25 4.09 7.75
C LEU A 67 -3.47 3.85 6.45
N VAL A 68 -2.67 2.79 6.44
CA VAL A 68 -1.95 2.31 5.26
C VAL A 68 -2.41 0.88 4.98
N LEU A 69 -3.09 0.65 3.85
CA LEU A 69 -3.49 -0.69 3.45
C LEU A 69 -2.34 -1.34 2.67
N LEU A 70 -1.84 -2.46 3.17
CA LEU A 70 -0.86 -3.28 2.45
C LEU A 70 -1.64 -4.32 1.62
N LEU A 71 -1.93 -3.95 0.38
CA LEU A 71 -2.74 -4.72 -0.55
C LEU A 71 -1.89 -5.85 -1.16
N HIS A 72 -2.21 -7.08 -0.81
CA HIS A 72 -1.55 -8.27 -1.35
C HIS A 72 -2.47 -9.13 -2.23
N GLY A 73 -1.85 -10.04 -2.98
CA GLY A 73 -2.52 -10.89 -3.98
C GLY A 73 -2.46 -10.30 -5.39
N GLU A 74 -2.84 -11.11 -6.37
CA GLU A 74 -2.89 -10.69 -7.78
C GLU A 74 -4.29 -10.22 -8.14
N ALA A 75 -4.38 -9.06 -8.78
CA ALA A 75 -5.61 -8.48 -9.31
C ALA A 75 -5.47 -8.18 -10.81
N SER A 76 -6.60 -8.19 -11.52
CA SER A 76 -6.66 -7.68 -12.89
C SER A 76 -6.56 -6.15 -12.92
N ASP A 77 -6.19 -5.59 -14.08
CA ASP A 77 -6.10 -4.13 -14.22
C ASP A 77 -7.44 -3.43 -13.92
N SER A 78 -8.55 -4.02 -14.34
CA SER A 78 -9.90 -3.50 -14.05
C SER A 78 -10.20 -3.47 -12.55
N GLN A 79 -9.82 -4.51 -11.82
CA GLN A 79 -10.02 -4.58 -10.37
C GLN A 79 -9.15 -3.56 -9.64
N ILE A 80 -7.90 -3.39 -10.07
CA ILE A 80 -6.99 -2.37 -9.53
C ILE A 80 -7.57 -0.97 -9.77
N ALA A 81 -8.02 -0.67 -11.00
CA ALA A 81 -8.58 0.63 -11.36
C ALA A 81 -9.81 0.98 -10.51
N SER A 82 -10.78 0.06 -10.40
CA SER A 82 -11.96 0.26 -9.53
C SER A 82 -11.56 0.50 -8.09
N LEU A 83 -10.63 -0.32 -7.55
CA LEU A 83 -10.22 -0.19 -6.17
C LEU A 83 -9.47 1.13 -5.88
N ILE A 84 -8.65 1.62 -6.81
CA ILE A 84 -7.95 2.91 -6.67
C ILE A 84 -8.96 4.05 -6.51
N VAL A 85 -10.01 4.07 -7.35
CA VAL A 85 -11.05 5.11 -7.29
C VAL A 85 -11.78 5.06 -5.94
N GLU A 86 -12.22 3.87 -5.51
CA GLU A 86 -12.94 3.70 -4.26
C GLU A 86 -12.09 4.04 -3.02
N LEU A 87 -10.79 3.74 -3.04
CA LEU A 87 -9.88 4.07 -1.93
C LEU A 87 -9.48 5.55 -1.90
N ALA A 88 -9.44 6.22 -3.03
CA ALA A 88 -9.15 7.66 -3.09
C ALA A 88 -10.25 8.47 -2.39
N GLU A 89 -11.53 8.15 -2.62
CA GLU A 89 -12.66 8.76 -1.92
C GLU A 89 -12.63 8.48 -0.40
N ALA A 90 -11.93 7.43 0.01
CA ALA A 90 -11.84 7.02 1.39
C ALA A 90 -10.67 7.67 2.16
N GLU A 91 -9.83 8.51 1.56
CA GLU A 91 -8.68 9.15 2.22
C GLU A 91 -7.72 8.15 2.90
N VAL A 92 -7.42 7.04 2.22
CA VAL A 92 -6.49 6.00 2.71
C VAL A 92 -5.28 5.90 1.79
N LEU A 93 -4.14 5.48 2.33
CA LEU A 93 -2.95 5.16 1.53
C LEU A 93 -2.94 3.66 1.13
N PRO A 94 -3.29 3.30 -0.11
CA PRO A 94 -3.07 1.96 -0.62
C PRO A 94 -1.61 1.76 -1.02
N LEU A 95 -0.96 0.72 -0.50
CA LEU A 95 0.34 0.25 -0.95
C LEU A 95 0.19 -1.15 -1.52
N TRP A 96 0.48 -1.29 -2.81
CA TRP A 96 0.44 -2.59 -3.47
C TRP A 96 1.74 -3.36 -3.27
N ILE A 97 1.59 -4.57 -2.75
CA ILE A 97 2.68 -5.47 -2.44
C ILE A 97 3.04 -6.28 -3.68
N GLY A 98 4.34 -6.34 -3.98
CA GLY A 98 4.90 -6.98 -5.16
C GLY A 98 5.16 -6.02 -6.32
N GLU A 99 6.31 -6.15 -6.97
CA GLU A 99 6.79 -5.25 -8.03
C GLU A 99 5.83 -5.18 -9.23
N GLN A 100 5.35 -6.33 -9.71
CA GLN A 100 4.41 -6.36 -10.84
C GLN A 100 3.09 -5.64 -10.51
N ASN A 101 2.61 -5.76 -9.27
CA ASN A 101 1.40 -5.05 -8.86
C ASN A 101 1.63 -3.54 -8.84
N ARG A 102 2.78 -3.07 -8.33
CA ARG A 102 3.15 -1.65 -8.41
C ARG A 102 3.23 -1.15 -9.84
N GLN A 103 3.90 -1.88 -10.73
CA GLN A 103 3.98 -1.51 -12.14
C GLN A 103 2.59 -1.42 -12.80
N LYS A 104 1.67 -2.34 -12.50
CA LYS A 104 0.28 -2.28 -12.96
C LYS A 104 -0.42 -1.02 -12.44
N VAL A 105 -0.27 -0.73 -11.15
CA VAL A 105 -0.88 0.43 -10.48
C VAL A 105 -0.36 1.74 -11.08
N ASP A 106 0.96 1.90 -11.23
CA ASP A 106 1.56 3.09 -11.80
C ASP A 106 1.07 3.34 -13.23
N ARG A 107 0.95 2.27 -14.03
CA ARG A 107 0.37 2.34 -15.38
C ARG A 107 -1.10 2.75 -15.36
N ILE A 108 -1.91 2.17 -14.47
CA ILE A 108 -3.35 2.48 -14.35
C ILE A 108 -3.58 3.91 -13.88
N ILE A 109 -2.81 4.36 -12.88
CA ILE A 109 -2.82 5.74 -12.41
C ILE A 109 -2.50 6.69 -13.57
N SER A 110 -1.46 6.39 -14.34
CA SER A 110 -1.09 7.19 -15.53
C SER A 110 -2.23 7.27 -16.55
N MET A 111 -2.90 6.13 -16.84
CA MET A 111 -4.05 6.10 -17.75
C MET A 111 -5.24 6.92 -17.25
N LEU A 112 -5.56 6.81 -15.95
CA LEU A 112 -6.65 7.57 -15.33
C LEU A 112 -6.37 9.07 -15.37
N PHE A 113 -5.13 9.50 -15.11
CA PHE A 113 -4.73 10.90 -15.23
C PHE A 113 -4.85 11.44 -16.66
N SER A 114 -4.43 10.68 -17.68
CA SER A 114 -4.58 11.09 -19.08
C SER A 114 -6.05 11.26 -19.47
N GLN A 115 -6.93 10.36 -19.04
CA GLN A 115 -8.37 10.47 -19.29
C GLN A 115 -9.00 11.70 -18.64
N ILE A 116 -8.52 12.11 -17.46
CA ILE A 116 -8.99 13.33 -16.79
C ILE A 116 -8.55 14.58 -17.58
N GLN A 117 -7.32 14.60 -18.11
CA GLN A 117 -6.82 15.73 -18.90
C GLN A 117 -7.50 15.88 -20.26
N GLU A 118 -7.93 14.78 -20.89
CA GLU A 118 -8.66 14.83 -22.16
C GLU A 118 -10.12 15.27 -22.01
N ASN A 119 -10.68 15.18 -20.80
CA ASN A 119 -12.08 15.53 -20.51
C ASN A 119 -12.24 16.87 -19.74
N ALA A 120 -11.15 17.59 -19.47
CA ALA A 120 -11.12 18.89 -18.78
C ALA A 120 -10.96 20.05 -19.77
#